data_AF-A0A1Z9M6H4-F1
#
_entry.id   AF-A0A1Z9M6H4-F1
#
_cell.length_a   1.000
_cell.length_b   1.000
_cell.length_c   1.000
_cell.angle_alpha   90.00
_cell.angle_beta   90.00
_cell.angle_gamma   90.00
#
_symmetry.space_group_name_H-M   'P 1'
#
loop_
_entity.id
_entity.type
_entity.pdbx_description
1 polymer ?
#
loop_
_entity_poly.entity_id
_entity_poly.type
_entity_poly.pdbx_seq_one_letter_code
_entity_poly.pdbx_strand_id
1 'polypeptide(L)'
;MNSINKLIRTFFLTGLVLIFSTSCGEEETVTGVDGDGTDTVIPEISLDDVTCATTVSSPTAVFGSENPYKPMNIYVYEAKVTVSDISFDFPSGSVVAVYDGSTCVGTFTLTDEIGSAPISITAGADDGSSNGFTDGNDITFKIWYNDCEFDATATFLDSDSNATEAVSFSQQGTAFVNLSITQ
;
A
#
# COMPACT_ATOMS: atom_id res chain seq x y z
N MET A 1 29.70 -26.22 -9.31
CA MET A 1 28.48 -26.86 -8.78
C MET A 1 27.75 -25.85 -7.94
N ASN A 2 26.64 -25.31 -8.45
CA ASN A 2 25.49 -24.88 -7.65
C ASN A 2 24.30 -24.91 -8.60
N SER A 3 23.51 -25.97 -8.48
CA SER A 3 22.27 -26.15 -9.23
C SER A 3 21.23 -25.27 -8.55
N ILE A 4 20.87 -24.15 -9.17
CA ILE A 4 19.75 -23.31 -8.72
C ILE A 4 18.50 -23.87 -9.37
N ASN A 5 17.61 -24.45 -8.57
CA ASN A 5 16.30 -24.90 -9.03
C ASN A 5 15.48 -23.67 -9.46
N LYS A 6 15.33 -23.50 -10.78
CA LYS A 6 14.58 -22.41 -11.41
C LYS A 6 13.08 -22.70 -11.24
N LEU A 7 12.37 -21.87 -10.48
CA LEU A 7 10.92 -21.98 -10.31
C LEU A 7 10.24 -21.39 -11.55
N ILE A 8 9.74 -22.25 -12.43
CA ILE A 8 8.97 -21.84 -13.62
C ILE A 8 7.54 -21.57 -13.15
N ARG A 9 7.10 -20.30 -13.14
CA ARG A 9 5.70 -19.94 -12.93
C ARG A 9 5.05 -19.69 -14.29
N THR A 10 4.28 -20.67 -14.77
CA THR A 10 3.47 -20.54 -15.98
C THR A 10 2.13 -19.92 -15.61
N PHE A 11 1.85 -18.69 -16.06
CA PHE A 11 0.51 -18.11 -16.03
C PHE A 11 -0.18 -18.36 -17.37
N PHE A 12 -1.35 -18.99 -17.34
CA PHE A 12 -2.21 -19.14 -18.52
C PHE A 12 -3.25 -18.03 -18.51
N LEU A 13 -3.01 -16.94 -19.23
CA LEU A 13 -4.10 -16.10 -19.76
C LEU A 13 -4.34 -16.53 -21.21
N THR A 14 -5.54 -17.04 -21.48
CA THR A 14 -6.13 -17.26 -22.82
C THR A 14 -5.12 -17.47 -23.97
N GLY A 15 -4.43 -18.60 -23.97
CA GLY A 15 -3.64 -19.06 -25.12
C GLY A 15 -2.21 -18.52 -25.27
N LEU A 16 -1.73 -17.65 -24.38
CA LEU A 16 -0.36 -17.13 -24.41
C LEU A 16 0.54 -17.94 -23.45
N VAL A 17 1.69 -18.40 -23.94
CA VAL A 17 2.71 -19.12 -23.15
C VAL A 17 3.85 -18.16 -22.87
N LEU A 18 4.03 -17.79 -21.60
CA LEU A 18 5.15 -16.96 -21.14
C LEU A 18 6.31 -17.85 -20.69
N ILE A 19 7.51 -17.61 -21.23
CA ILE A 19 8.74 -18.33 -20.87
C ILE A 19 9.71 -17.33 -20.26
N PHE A 20 10.03 -17.49 -18.97
CA PHE A 20 11.02 -16.66 -18.29
C PHE A 20 12.40 -17.35 -18.31
N SER A 21 13.44 -16.65 -18.74
CA SER A 21 14.81 -17.14 -18.68
C SER A 21 15.75 -16.11 -18.05
N THR A 22 15.84 -16.15 -16.72
CA THR A 22 16.83 -15.35 -16.01
C THR A 22 18.27 -15.84 -16.28
N SER A 23 19.14 -14.92 -16.67
CA SER A 23 20.60 -15.03 -16.53
C SER A 23 21.07 -13.70 -15.93
N CYS A 24 21.84 -13.75 -14.83
CA CYS A 24 22.22 -12.56 -14.07
C CYS A 24 22.85 -11.47 -14.96
N GLY A 25 22.21 -10.30 -15.00
CA GLY A 25 22.88 -9.03 -15.33
C GLY A 25 22.33 -8.23 -16.51
N GLU A 26 21.27 -8.66 -17.19
CA GLU A 26 20.66 -7.88 -18.28
C GLU A 26 19.14 -7.78 -18.09
N GLU A 27 18.61 -6.60 -18.42
CA GLU A 27 17.19 -6.21 -18.45
C GLU A 27 16.34 -7.32 -19.10
N GLU A 28 15.31 -7.80 -18.41
CA GLU A 28 14.45 -8.85 -18.97
C GLU A 28 13.65 -8.25 -20.14
N THR A 29 13.69 -8.92 -21.29
CA THR A 29 12.82 -8.63 -22.43
C THR A 29 11.80 -9.76 -22.52
N VAL A 30 10.55 -9.48 -22.12
CA VAL A 30 9.42 -10.39 -22.35
C VAL A 30 9.13 -10.42 -23.84
N THR A 31 9.61 -11.47 -24.51
CA THR A 31 9.25 -11.75 -25.90
C THR A 31 7.97 -12.58 -25.90
N GLY A 32 6.83 -11.91 -26.08
CA GLY A 32 5.58 -12.57 -26.43
C GLY A 32 5.64 -13.02 -27.88
N VAL A 33 5.65 -14.34 -28.12
CA VAL A 33 5.55 -14.87 -29.49
C VAL A 33 4.08 -14.99 -29.84
N ASP A 34 3.52 -13.94 -30.43
CA ASP A 34 2.26 -14.06 -31.16
C ASP A 34 2.51 -14.91 -32.42
N GLY A 35 1.52 -15.71 -32.82
CA GLY A 35 1.64 -16.68 -33.92
C GLY A 35 1.89 -16.08 -35.32
N ASP A 36 2.19 -14.78 -35.43
CA ASP A 36 2.52 -14.07 -36.67
C ASP A 36 4.01 -13.69 -36.81
N GLY A 37 4.84 -13.93 -35.80
CA GLY A 37 6.29 -13.68 -35.85
C GLY A 37 6.70 -12.22 -35.72
N THR A 38 5.82 -11.34 -35.24
CA THR A 38 6.20 -10.00 -34.78
C THR A 38 6.56 -10.03 -33.30
N ASP A 39 7.70 -9.42 -32.96
CA ASP A 39 8.19 -9.32 -31.59
C ASP A 39 7.41 -8.19 -30.90
N THR A 40 6.29 -8.55 -30.26
CA THR A 40 5.52 -7.59 -29.47
C THR A 40 6.30 -7.31 -28.20
N VAL A 41 6.94 -6.14 -28.12
CA VAL A 41 7.50 -5.64 -26.86
C VAL A 41 6.33 -5.40 -25.91
N ILE A 42 6.12 -6.33 -24.99
CA ILE A 42 5.21 -6.10 -23.87
C ILE A 42 5.99 -5.26 -22.86
N PRO A 43 5.53 -4.05 -22.50
CA PRO A 43 6.18 -3.30 -21.43
C PRO A 43 6.08 -4.10 -20.14
N GLU A 44 7.21 -4.39 -19.50
CA GLU A 44 7.24 -4.90 -18.14
C GLU A 44 6.74 -3.79 -17.22
N ILE A 45 5.50 -3.88 -16.74
CA ILE A 45 4.97 -2.94 -15.76
C ILE A 45 5.46 -3.37 -14.38
N SER A 46 5.98 -2.42 -13.63
CA SER A 46 6.59 -2.60 -12.32
C SER A 46 6.14 -1.52 -11.34
N LEU A 47 6.50 -1.68 -10.06
CA LEU A 47 6.26 -0.66 -9.05
C LEU A 47 7.01 0.66 -9.34
N ASP A 48 8.08 0.62 -10.14
CA ASP A 48 8.84 1.82 -10.52
C ASP A 48 8.11 2.66 -11.57
N ASP A 49 7.05 2.12 -12.20
CA ASP A 49 6.17 2.86 -13.12
C ASP A 49 5.10 3.68 -12.39
N VAL A 50 5.03 3.57 -11.06
CA VAL A 50 4.15 4.40 -10.24
C VAL A 50 4.58 5.86 -10.37
N THR A 51 3.69 6.67 -10.93
CA THR A 51 3.93 8.10 -11.14
C THR A 51 3.83 8.87 -9.84
N CYS A 52 4.88 9.64 -9.54
CA CYS A 52 5.01 10.44 -8.34
C CYS A 52 4.49 11.86 -8.59
N ALA A 53 3.31 12.19 -8.05
CA ALA A 53 2.74 13.53 -8.21
C ALA A 53 3.43 14.58 -7.32
N THR A 54 3.88 14.18 -6.13
CA THR A 54 4.47 15.07 -5.12
C THR A 54 5.61 14.37 -4.38
N THR A 55 6.79 15.00 -4.36
CA THR A 55 7.95 14.54 -3.58
C THR A 55 8.06 15.32 -2.28
N VAL A 56 7.83 14.65 -1.16
CA VAL A 56 7.89 15.23 0.19
C VAL A 56 8.32 14.15 1.18
N SER A 57 9.07 14.55 2.21
CA SER A 57 9.42 13.64 3.30
C SER A 57 8.15 13.13 3.99
N SER A 58 8.15 11.85 4.38
CA SER A 58 7.05 11.27 5.16
C SER A 58 6.78 12.07 6.44
N PRO A 59 5.51 12.19 6.87
CA PRO A 59 5.16 12.93 8.06
C PRO A 59 5.64 12.20 9.33
N THR A 60 5.66 12.93 10.44
CA THR A 60 5.69 12.34 11.78
C THR A 60 4.32 12.55 12.41
N ALA A 61 3.74 11.52 13.02
CA ALA A 61 2.49 11.66 13.76
C ALA A 61 2.66 12.66 14.92
N VAL A 62 1.63 13.48 15.18
CA VAL A 62 1.69 14.51 16.23
C VAL A 62 1.90 13.91 17.63
N PHE A 63 1.30 12.74 17.90
CA PHE A 63 1.67 11.94 19.06
C PHE A 63 2.76 10.94 18.67
N GLY A 64 3.94 11.08 19.28
CA GLY A 64 4.92 10.00 19.28
C GLY A 64 4.28 8.73 19.86
N SER A 65 4.66 7.57 19.35
CA SER A 65 4.01 6.26 19.56
C SER A 65 3.91 5.74 21.01
N GLU A 66 4.27 6.54 22.04
CA GLU A 66 4.44 6.00 23.39
C GLU A 66 3.21 6.15 24.32
N ASN A 67 2.30 7.11 24.11
CA ASN A 67 1.01 7.16 24.85
C ASN A 67 0.01 8.21 24.30
N PRO A 68 -0.62 7.98 23.14
CA PRO A 68 -1.62 8.90 22.60
C PRO A 68 -2.83 9.09 23.54
N TYR A 69 -3.34 10.31 23.65
CA TYR A 69 -4.54 10.60 24.44
C TYR A 69 -5.77 9.96 23.79
N LYS A 70 -6.48 9.10 24.55
CA LYS A 70 -7.71 8.39 24.13
C LYS A 70 -7.62 7.83 22.69
N PRO A 71 -6.73 6.85 22.47
CA PRO A 71 -6.36 6.44 21.12
C PRO A 71 -7.48 5.76 20.35
N MET A 72 -7.44 5.87 19.03
CA MET A 72 -8.16 5.00 18.11
C MET A 72 -7.17 4.06 17.43
N ASN A 73 -7.49 2.77 17.37
CA ASN A 73 -6.67 1.79 16.65
C ASN A 73 -7.20 1.57 15.25
N ILE A 74 -6.33 1.63 14.25
CA ILE A 74 -6.69 1.40 12.86
C ILE A 74 -5.87 0.23 12.36
N TYR A 75 -6.55 -0.82 11.91
CA TYR A 75 -5.93 -2.02 11.36
C TYR A 75 -6.01 -1.97 9.84
N VAL A 76 -4.85 -1.97 9.19
CA VAL A 76 -4.77 -2.05 7.72
C VAL A 76 -4.43 -3.48 7.34
N TYR A 77 -5.33 -4.14 6.61
CA TYR A 77 -5.18 -5.53 6.19
C TYR A 77 -4.46 -5.68 4.85
N GLU A 78 -4.65 -4.71 3.95
CA GLU A 78 -3.98 -4.66 2.65
C GLU A 78 -3.68 -3.20 2.28
N ALA A 79 -2.58 -2.94 1.57
CA ALA A 79 -2.33 -1.68 0.89
C ALA A 79 -1.69 -1.96 -0.47
N LYS A 80 -2.40 -1.64 -1.55
CA LYS A 80 -1.96 -1.95 -2.92
C LYS A 80 -1.99 -0.73 -3.81
N VAL A 81 -1.08 -0.69 -4.77
CA VAL A 81 -1.11 0.26 -5.89
C VAL A 81 -1.37 -0.50 -7.18
N THR A 82 -2.33 -0.04 -7.98
CA THR A 82 -2.65 -0.62 -9.28
C THR A 82 -2.19 0.34 -10.37
N VAL A 83 -1.37 -0.16 -11.29
CA VAL A 83 -0.89 0.55 -12.48
C VAL A 83 -1.30 -0.26 -13.69
N SER A 84 -2.11 0.31 -14.59
CA SER A 84 -2.56 -0.38 -15.82
C SER A 84 -3.07 -1.81 -15.57
N ASP A 85 -3.97 -1.96 -14.59
CA ASP A 85 -4.61 -3.21 -14.17
C ASP A 85 -3.72 -4.24 -13.43
N ILE A 86 -2.46 -3.91 -13.14
CA ILE A 86 -1.56 -4.76 -12.34
C ILE A 86 -1.41 -4.16 -10.95
N SER A 87 -1.73 -4.96 -9.92
CA SER A 87 -1.62 -4.55 -8.52
C SER A 87 -0.30 -5.01 -7.88
N PHE A 88 0.34 -4.10 -7.16
CA PHE A 88 1.58 -4.33 -6.44
C PHE A 88 1.39 -4.01 -4.95
N ASP A 89 2.08 -4.77 -4.11
CA ASP A 89 2.21 -4.47 -2.68
C ASP A 89 3.34 -3.44 -2.46
N PHE A 90 3.22 -2.65 -1.39
CA PHE A 90 4.28 -1.71 -1.02
C PHE A 90 5.42 -2.44 -0.28
N PRO A 91 6.69 -2.15 -0.60
CA PRO A 91 7.82 -2.80 0.03
C PRO A 91 8.11 -2.24 1.43
N SER A 92 9.01 -2.92 2.16
CA SER A 92 9.55 -2.42 3.43
C SER A 92 10.15 -1.02 3.25
N GLY A 93 9.96 -0.15 4.24
CA GLY A 93 10.38 1.25 4.23
C GLY A 93 9.29 2.23 3.79
N SER A 94 8.23 1.75 3.13
CA SER A 94 7.04 2.58 2.88
C SER A 94 6.37 3.01 4.18
N VAL A 95 5.73 4.18 4.17
CA VAL A 95 5.03 4.73 5.35
C VAL A 95 3.55 4.86 5.05
N VAL A 96 2.72 4.28 5.91
CA VAL A 96 1.27 4.52 5.90
C VAL A 96 0.98 5.57 6.95
N ALA A 97 0.31 6.66 6.56
CA ALA A 97 -0.08 7.73 7.48
C ALA A 97 -1.60 7.93 7.47
N VAL A 98 -2.10 8.27 8.65
CA VAL A 98 -3.51 8.52 8.93
C VAL A 98 -3.69 10.00 9.23
N TYR A 99 -4.70 10.61 8.64
CA TYR A 99 -4.98 12.03 8.73
C TYR A 99 -6.37 12.31 9.26
N ASP A 100 -6.46 13.37 10.07
CA ASP A 100 -7.67 14.15 10.33
C ASP A 100 -7.51 15.50 9.61
N GLY A 101 -8.20 15.67 8.47
CA GLY A 101 -8.00 16.82 7.60
C GLY A 101 -6.55 16.94 7.12
N SER A 102 -5.85 18.00 7.57
CA SER A 102 -4.42 18.21 7.26
C SER A 102 -3.47 17.74 8.37
N THR A 103 -3.98 17.25 9.49
CA THR A 103 -3.18 16.83 10.65
C THR A 103 -2.85 15.35 10.54
N CYS A 104 -1.56 15.00 10.53
CA CYS A 104 -1.13 13.60 10.60
C CYS A 104 -1.24 13.08 12.04
N VAL A 105 -2.21 12.20 12.28
CA VAL A 105 -2.57 11.74 13.64
C VAL A 105 -2.01 10.36 13.96
N GLY A 106 -1.49 9.64 12.96
CA GLY A 106 -0.85 8.34 13.14
C GLY A 106 0.01 7.97 11.93
N THR A 107 1.08 7.21 12.16
CA THR A 107 1.97 6.71 11.11
C THR A 107 2.46 5.31 11.44
N PHE A 108 2.72 4.51 10.42
CA PHE A 108 3.40 3.22 10.54
C PHE A 108 4.36 3.02 9.37
N THR A 109 5.62 2.71 9.67
CA THR A 109 6.63 2.35 8.66
C THR A 109 6.62 0.85 8.46
N LEU A 110 6.40 0.40 7.24
CA LEU A 110 6.43 -1.02 6.88
C LEU A 110 7.82 -1.60 7.15
N THR A 111 7.87 -2.64 7.95
CA THR A 111 9.09 -3.45 8.14
C THR A 111 9.13 -4.62 7.16
N ASP A 112 7.99 -4.96 6.58
CA ASP A 112 7.76 -6.05 5.63
C ASP A 112 6.48 -5.75 4.83
N GLU A 113 6.20 -6.54 3.80
CA GLU A 113 4.95 -6.45 3.02
C GLU A 113 3.71 -6.68 3.90
N ILE A 114 2.63 -5.94 3.61
CA ILE A 114 1.34 -6.14 4.27
C ILE A 114 0.70 -7.43 3.74
N GLY A 115 0.32 -8.34 4.62
CA GLY A 115 -0.38 -9.58 4.22
C GLY A 115 -0.07 -10.80 5.10
N SER A 116 1.07 -10.79 5.81
CA SER A 116 1.35 -11.80 6.83
C SER A 116 0.60 -11.54 8.14
N ALA A 117 0.37 -10.28 8.47
CA ALA A 117 -0.46 -9.79 9.55
C ALA A 117 -0.95 -8.37 9.25
N PRO A 118 -2.11 -7.94 9.79
CA PRO A 118 -2.52 -6.54 9.69
C PRO A 118 -1.54 -5.62 10.43
N ILE A 119 -1.26 -4.46 9.86
CA ILE A 119 -0.53 -3.41 10.57
C ILE A 119 -1.50 -2.67 11.49
N SER A 120 -1.01 -2.27 12.67
CA SER A 120 -1.80 -1.49 13.63
C SER A 120 -1.23 -0.09 13.73
N ILE A 121 -2.06 0.90 13.40
CA ILE A 121 -1.73 2.32 13.50
C ILE A 121 -2.56 2.91 14.62
N THR A 122 -1.90 3.52 15.60
CA THR A 122 -2.59 4.21 16.69
C THR A 122 -2.67 5.70 16.36
N ALA A 123 -3.89 6.22 16.26
CA ALA A 123 -4.15 7.66 16.16
C ALA A 123 -4.52 8.21 17.54
N GLY A 124 -4.01 9.37 17.93
CA GLY A 124 -4.35 10.02 19.20
C GLY A 124 -5.40 11.12 19.03
N ALA A 125 -6.36 11.20 19.96
CA ALA A 125 -7.38 12.25 19.97
C ALA A 125 -6.77 13.57 20.44
N ASP A 126 -7.31 14.69 19.95
CA ASP A 126 -6.95 16.01 20.46
C ASP A 126 -7.27 16.13 21.96
N ASP A 127 -6.30 16.53 22.76
CA ASP A 127 -6.43 16.76 24.20
C ASP A 127 -6.92 18.18 24.55
N GLY A 128 -7.18 19.00 23.54
CA GLY A 128 -7.51 20.42 23.65
C GLY A 128 -6.36 21.34 23.23
N SER A 129 -5.23 20.78 22.81
CA SER A 129 -4.05 21.50 22.30
C SER A 129 -3.96 21.50 20.77
N SER A 130 -5.00 21.04 20.07
CA SER A 130 -5.03 20.84 18.61
C SER A 130 -3.93 19.87 18.12
N ASN A 131 -3.71 18.80 18.89
CA ASN A 131 -2.60 17.86 18.68
C ASN A 131 -3.03 16.46 18.21
N GLY A 132 -4.28 16.27 17.80
CA GLY A 132 -4.83 14.96 17.47
C GLY A 132 -6.07 15.00 16.59
N PHE A 133 -6.75 13.86 16.50
CA PHE A 133 -8.01 13.76 15.79
C PHE A 133 -9.18 14.34 16.60
N THR A 134 -10.20 14.81 15.90
CA THR A 134 -11.49 15.22 16.45
C THR A 134 -12.52 14.09 16.27
N ASP A 135 -13.28 13.79 17.33
CA ASP A 135 -14.33 12.77 17.30
C ASP A 135 -15.38 13.10 16.23
N GLY A 136 -15.71 12.13 15.37
CA GLY A 136 -16.65 12.28 14.27
C GLY A 136 -16.07 12.81 12.95
N ASN A 137 -14.79 13.21 12.91
CA ASN A 137 -14.14 13.58 11.64
C ASN A 137 -13.84 12.36 10.78
N ASP A 138 -13.76 12.57 9.47
CA ASP A 138 -13.40 11.53 8.52
C ASP A 138 -11.94 11.10 8.67
N ILE A 139 -11.68 9.81 8.43
CA ILE A 139 -10.34 9.22 8.43
C ILE A 139 -9.83 9.17 7.00
N THR A 140 -8.71 9.83 6.72
CA THR A 140 -8.06 9.77 5.40
C THR A 140 -6.66 9.19 5.50
N PHE A 141 -6.16 8.66 4.40
CA PHE A 141 -4.91 7.91 4.35
C PHE A 141 -4.02 8.40 3.23
N LYS A 142 -2.72 8.40 3.52
CA LYS A 142 -1.69 8.61 2.52
C LYS A 142 -0.58 7.58 2.69
N ILE A 143 0.06 7.22 1.59
CA ILE A 143 1.20 6.28 1.58
C ILE A 143 2.41 6.99 1.01
N TRP A 144 3.58 6.77 1.62
CA TRP A 144 4.87 7.18 1.09
C TRP A 144 5.64 5.98 0.58
N TYR A 145 6.21 6.12 -0.62
CA TYR A 145 7.16 5.19 -1.21
C TYR A 145 8.21 6.00 -1.99
N ASN A 146 9.50 5.79 -1.73
CA ASN A 146 10.60 6.52 -2.38
C ASN A 146 10.41 8.07 -2.39
N ASP A 147 10.11 8.66 -1.24
CA ASP A 147 9.82 10.09 -1.06
C ASP A 147 8.61 10.63 -1.83
N CYS A 148 7.80 9.76 -2.42
CA CYS A 148 6.57 10.10 -3.13
C CYS A 148 5.35 9.93 -2.25
N GLU A 149 4.49 10.95 -2.22
CA GLU A 149 3.21 10.93 -1.51
C GLU A 149 2.08 10.46 -2.44
N PHE A 150 1.25 9.55 -1.94
CA PHE A 150 0.06 9.04 -2.64
C PHE A 150 -1.17 9.13 -1.74
N ASP A 151 -2.25 9.73 -2.24
CA ASP A 151 -3.57 9.64 -1.60
C ASP A 151 -4.13 8.22 -1.76
N ALA A 152 -4.45 7.57 -0.65
CA ALA A 152 -4.99 6.22 -0.65
C ALA A 152 -6.50 6.24 -0.41
N THR A 153 -7.23 5.46 -1.22
CA THR A 153 -8.64 5.20 -0.99
C THR A 153 -8.79 4.09 0.03
N ALA A 154 -9.59 4.33 1.08
CA ALA A 154 -9.90 3.33 2.09
C ALA A 154 -11.22 2.62 1.80
N THR A 155 -11.20 1.29 1.87
CA THR A 155 -12.39 0.45 2.00
C THR A 155 -12.50 0.02 3.45
N PHE A 156 -13.51 0.51 4.17
CA PHE A 156 -13.76 0.14 5.56
C PHE A 156 -14.37 -1.23 5.66
N LEU A 157 -13.97 -1.98 6.69
CA LEU A 157 -14.37 -3.37 6.90
C LEU A 157 -15.05 -3.56 8.27
N ASP A 158 -15.95 -4.53 8.34
CA ASP A 158 -16.46 -5.07 9.61
C ASP A 158 -15.52 -6.15 10.19
N SER A 159 -15.93 -6.77 11.31
CA SER A 159 -15.15 -7.83 11.97
C SER A 159 -15.02 -9.11 11.16
N ASP A 160 -15.89 -9.32 10.16
CA ASP A 160 -15.90 -10.48 9.27
C ASP A 160 -15.22 -10.14 7.92
N SER A 161 -14.53 -9.00 7.85
CA SER A 161 -13.83 -8.50 6.65
C SER A 161 -14.74 -8.16 5.47
N ASN A 162 -16.02 -7.88 5.71
CA ASN A 162 -16.91 -7.37 4.67
C ASN A 162 -16.82 -5.86 4.60
N ALA A 163 -16.91 -5.32 3.38
CA ALA A 163 -16.99 -3.87 3.19
C ALA A 163 -18.22 -3.29 3.92
N THR A 164 -18.00 -2.17 4.59
CA THR A 164 -19.02 -1.41 5.33
C THR A 164 -18.96 0.06 4.94
N GLU A 165 -19.95 0.82 5.40
CA GLU A 165 -19.93 2.29 5.35
C GLU A 165 -18.69 2.86 6.04
N ALA A 166 -18.28 4.05 5.62
CA ALA A 166 -17.11 4.73 6.16
C ALA A 166 -17.23 4.93 7.69
N VAL A 167 -16.11 4.69 8.38
CA VAL A 167 -15.99 4.90 9.83
C VAL A 167 -15.26 6.20 10.09
N SER A 168 -15.86 7.06 10.91
CA SER A 168 -15.24 8.30 11.39
C SER A 168 -14.39 8.04 12.64
N PHE A 169 -13.50 8.98 12.96
CA PHE A 169 -12.72 8.92 14.19
C PHE A 169 -13.61 8.80 15.42
N SER A 170 -13.23 7.91 16.33
CA SER A 170 -13.86 7.78 17.63
C SER A 170 -12.84 7.55 18.73
N GLN A 171 -12.95 8.28 19.85
CA GLN A 171 -12.11 8.07 21.03
C GLN A 171 -12.22 6.62 21.54
N GLN A 172 -11.10 5.90 21.66
CA GLN A 172 -11.07 4.47 22.03
C GLN A 172 -11.74 3.56 20.99
N GLY A 173 -11.99 4.07 19.78
CA GLY A 173 -12.58 3.34 18.68
C GLY A 173 -11.61 2.36 18.02
N THR A 174 -12.14 1.62 17.06
CA THR A 174 -11.36 0.77 16.18
C THR A 174 -11.92 0.85 14.76
N ALA A 175 -11.03 0.86 13.77
CA ALA A 175 -11.40 0.72 12.37
C ALA A 175 -10.54 -0.37 11.70
N PHE A 176 -11.10 -0.98 10.66
CA PHE A 176 -10.47 -1.98 9.82
C PHE A 176 -10.54 -1.49 8.39
N VAL A 177 -9.42 -1.52 7.65
CA VAL A 177 -9.39 -0.97 6.29
C VAL A 177 -8.51 -1.79 5.35
N ASN A 178 -8.89 -1.78 4.08
CA ASN A 178 -8.00 -2.03 2.95
C ASN A 178 -7.71 -0.70 2.24
N LEU A 179 -6.46 -0.50 1.83
CA LEU A 179 -6.03 0.70 1.13
C LEU A 179 -5.70 0.39 -0.33
N SER A 180 -6.15 1.26 -1.23
CA SER A 180 -5.86 1.15 -2.66
C SER A 180 -5.48 2.48 -3.27
N ILE A 181 -4.49 2.45 -4.16
CA ILE A 181 -4.12 3.54 -5.07
C ILE A 181 -4.32 3.02 -6.50
N THR A 182 -4.89 3.84 -7.38
CA THR A 182 -5.08 3.48 -8.80
C THR A 182 -4.45 4.56 -9.68
N GLN A 183 -3.62 4.13 -10.63
CA GLN A 183 -2.96 4.96 -11.63
C GLN A 183 -3.15 4.42 -13.05
#